data_AF-A0AB74V0A4-F1
#
_entry.id   AF-A0AB74V0A4-F1
#
_cell.length_a   1.000
_cell.length_b   1.000
_cell.length_c   1.000
_cell.angle_alpha   90.00
_cell.angle_beta   90.00
_cell.angle_gamma   90.00
#
_symmetry.space_group_name_H-M   'P 1'
#
loop_
_entity.id
_entity.type
_entity.pdbx_description
1 polymer ?
#
loop_
_entity_poly.entity_id
_entity_poly.type
_entity_poly.pdbx_seq_one_letter_code
_entity_poly.pdbx_strand_id
1 'polypeptide(L)' 'MASEAIIRVTFDGKCGTSAVDRWNVGKRVRDIKEALDGSLWMLEDAGPGGLYRLTPK' A
#
# COMPACT_ATOMS: atom_id res chain seq x y z
N MET A 1 -7.80 9.60 -13.83
CA MET A 1 -8.22 8.63 -12.79
C MET A 1 -6.98 8.23 -11.99
N ALA A 2 -7.07 8.10 -10.67
CA ALA A 2 -6.00 7.54 -9.84
C ALA A 2 -6.49 6.25 -9.18
N SER A 3 -5.56 5.33 -8.91
CA SER A 3 -5.85 4.07 -8.24
C SER A 3 -6.10 4.29 -6.74
N GLU A 4 -7.02 3.51 -6.16
CA GLU A 4 -7.34 3.48 -4.71
C GLU A 4 -6.96 2.13 -4.09
N ALA A 5 -5.81 1.60 -4.49
CA ALA A 5 -5.37 0.26 -4.12
C ALA A 5 -3.90 0.23 -3.72
N ILE A 6 -3.57 -0.68 -2.79
CA ILE A 6 -2.21 -1.11 -2.47
C ILE A 6 -1.96 -2.41 -3.23
N ILE A 7 -0.85 -2.48 -3.95
CA ILE A 7 -0.44 -3.67 -4.71
C ILE A 7 0.91 -4.11 -4.17
N ARG A 8 1.00 -5.35 -3.69
CA ARG A 8 2.27 -5.97 -3.32
C ARG A 8 2.84 -6.67 -4.54
N VAL A 9 4.05 -6.29 -4.92
CA VAL A 9 4.80 -6.90 -6.01
C VAL A 9 5.98 -7.66 -5.43
N THR A 10 6.20 -8.89 -5.90
CA THR A 10 7.40 -9.66 -5.60
C THR A 10 8.28 -9.78 -6.84
N PHE A 11 9.58 -9.95 -6.57
CA PHE A 11 10.61 -10.16 -7.58
C PHE A 11 11.17 -11.56 -7.41
N ASP A 12 11.27 -12.32 -8.50
CA ASP A 12 11.73 -13.72 -8.49
C ASP A 12 13.26 -13.87 -8.63
N GLY A 13 14.00 -12.76 -8.64
CA GLY A 13 15.46 -12.74 -8.84
C GLY A 13 15.91 -13.00 -10.28
N LYS A 14 14.99 -13.25 -11.23
CA LYS A 14 15.27 -13.49 -12.65
C LYS A 14 14.70 -12.38 -13.55
N CYS A 15 14.57 -11.17 -13.00
CA CYS A 15 13.87 -10.04 -13.63
C CYS A 15 12.37 -10.24 -13.84
N GLY A 16 11.74 -11.26 -13.22
CA GLY A 16 10.29 -11.40 -13.18
C GLY A 16 9.68 -10.53 -12.07
N THR A 17 8.56 -9.88 -12.38
CA THR A 17 7.74 -9.12 -11.41
C THR A 17 6.31 -9.63 -11.43
N SER A 18 5.80 -10.01 -10.26
CA SER A 18 4.42 -10.49 -10.12
C SER A 18 3.71 -9.71 -9.02
N ALA A 19 2.51 -9.20 -9.32
CA ALA A 19 1.61 -8.72 -8.29
C ALA A 19 1.05 -9.94 -7.54
N VAL A 20 1.37 -10.05 -6.26
CA VAL A 20 0.95 -11.18 -5.42
C VAL A 20 -0.28 -10.86 -4.58
N ASP A 21 -0.47 -9.59 -4.23
CA ASP A 21 -1.63 -9.12 -3.48
C ASP A 21 -2.14 -7.79 -4.03
N ARG A 22 -3.45 -7.59 -3.95
CA ARG A 22 -4.12 -6.32 -4.22
C ARG A 22 -5.19 -6.06 -3.17
N TRP A 23 -5.07 -4.95 -2.46
CA TRP A 23 -6.07 -4.48 -1.52
C TRP A 23 -6.67 -3.17 -2.01
N ASN A 24 -8.00 -3.15 -2.22
CA ASN A 24 -8.72 -1.91 -2.45
C ASN A 24 -8.93 -1.22 -1.10
N VAL A 25 -8.39 -0.01 -0.96
CA VAL A 25 -8.46 0.76 0.29
C VAL A 25 -9.49 1.89 0.22
N GLY A 26 -10.07 2.15 -0.97
CA GLY A 26 -11.12 3.17 -1.17
C GLY A 26 -10.64 4.60 -0.92
N LYS A 27 -9.32 4.80 -0.93
CA LYS A 27 -8.61 6.03 -0.61
C LYS A 27 -7.47 6.21 -1.60
N ARG A 28 -7.25 7.44 -2.05
CA ARG A 28 -6.07 7.76 -2.86
C ARG A 28 -4.85 7.72 -1.96
N VAL A 29 -3.87 6.88 -2.30
CA VAL A 29 -2.66 6.73 -1.48
C VAL A 29 -1.59 7.71 -1.94
N ARG A 30 -1.03 8.47 -0.99
CA ARG A 30 0.06 9.42 -1.20
C ARG A 30 1.42 8.80 -0.93
N ASP A 31 1.55 8.04 0.15
CA ASP A 31 2.77 7.34 0.55
C ASP A 31 2.45 6.13 1.44
N ILE A 32 3.37 5.16 1.47
CA ILE A 32 3.31 3.97 2.32
C ILE A 32 4.68 3.73 2.95
N LYS A 33 4.72 3.42 4.25
CA LYS A 33 5.93 2.96 4.96
C LYS A 33 5.66 1.73 5.78
N GLU A 34 6.56 0.76 5.71
CA GLU A 34 6.55 -0.39 6.62
C GLU A 34 7.17 -0.02 7.96
N ALA A 35 6.50 -0.41 9.04
CA ALA A 35 6.96 -0.27 10.41
C ALA A 35 7.77 -1.50 10.84
N LEU A 36 8.52 -1.38 11.95
CA LEU A 36 9.36 -2.45 12.48
C LEU A 36 8.58 -3.73 12.86
N ASP A 37 7.28 -3.61 13.12
CA ASP A 37 6.39 -4.73 13.46
C ASP A 37 5.70 -5.34 12.23
N GLY A 38 6.09 -4.93 11.01
CA GLY A 38 5.47 -5.37 9.75
C GLY A 38 4.12 -4.74 9.44
N SER A 39 3.62 -3.82 10.28
CA SER A 39 2.44 -3.00 9.94
C SER A 39 2.80 -1.94 8.89
N LEU A 40 1.81 -1.47 8.13
CA LEU A 40 2.01 -0.40 7.14
C LEU A 40 1.37 0.90 7.63
N TRP A 41 2.10 2.00 7.50
CA TRP A 41 1.55 3.36 7.57
C TRP A 41 1.18 3.83 6.17
N MET A 42 -0.01 4.40 6.03
CA MET A 42 -0.54 4.92 4.77
C MET A 42 -0.99 6.38 4.93
N LEU A 43 -0.53 7.24 4.03
CA LEU A 43 -1.01 8.62 3.90
C LEU A 43 -2.06 8.72 2.78
N GLU A 44 -3.18 9.36 3.07
CA GLU A 44 -4.22 9.69 2.08
C GLU A 44 -3.91 10.99 1.34
N ASP A 45 -4.05 10.95 0.02
CA ASP A 45 -4.03 12.11 -0.87
C ASP A 45 -5.41 12.78 -0.93
N ALA A 46 -5.74 13.55 0.11
CA ALA A 46 -6.93 14.39 0.16
C ALA A 46 -6.74 15.57 1.12
N GLY A 47 -7.61 16.58 1.03
CA GLY A 47 -7.85 17.55 2.10
C GLY A 47 -9.23 17.26 2.71
N PRO A 48 -9.37 16.99 4.02
CA PRO A 48 -8.37 17.03 5.09
C PRO A 48 -7.41 15.84 5.21
N GLY A 49 -7.48 14.84 4.32
CA GLY A 49 -6.53 13.71 4.30
C GLY A 49 -6.63 12.81 5.54
N GLY A 50 -5.71 11.86 5.65
CA GLY A 50 -5.72 10.87 6.73
C GLY A 50 -4.41 10.09 6.86
N LEU A 51 -4.09 9.69 8.09
CA LEU A 51 -3.01 8.77 8.41
C LEU A 51 -3.61 7.48 8.96
N TYR A 52 -3.32 6.36 8.32
CA TYR A 52 -3.87 5.05 8.66
C TYR A 52 -2.74 4.08 9.02
N ARG A 53 -2.97 3.24 10.02
CA ARG A 53 -2.13 2.08 10.32
C ARG A 53 -2.85 0.81 9.89
N LEU A 54 -2.23 0.05 9.00
CA LEU A 54 -2.73 -1.21 8.48
C LEU A 54 -1.97 -2.34 9.17
N THR A 55 -2.68 -3.14 9.95
CA THR A 55 -2.11 -4.31 10.63
C THR A 55 -2.54 -5.60 9.94
N PRO A 56 -1.69 -6.63 9.90
CA PRO A 56 -2.11 -7.98 9.53
C PRO A 56 -3.29 -8.43 10.42
N LYS A 57 -4.21 -9.20 9.85
CA LYS A 57 -5.18 -9.98 10.62
C LYS A 57 -4.64 -11.38 10.88
#